data_AF-A0A4Z2EEQ4-F1
#
_entry.id   AF-A0A4Z2EEQ4-F1
#
_cell.length_a   1.000
_cell.length_b   1.000
_cell.length_c   1.000
_cell.angle_alpha   90.00
_cell.angle_beta   90.00
_cell.angle_gamma   90.00
#
_symmetry.space_group_name_H-M   'P 1'
#
loop_
_entity.id
_entity.type
_entity.pdbx_description
1 polymer ?
#
loop_
_entity_poly.entity_id
_entity_poly.type
_entity_poly.pdbx_seq_one_letter_code
_entity_poly.pdbx_strand_id
1 'polypeptide(L)' 'MRFLPRYSLVVELHDGGVCVRSFHDPGGAVAAHVSEVHEHQGSLYLGSFSAPYVAKLDLSEPDRAEPDRAEPDRA' A
#
# COMPACT_ATOMS: atom_id res chain seq x y z
N MET A 1 0.54 -17.84 -21.02
CA MET A 1 0.52 -16.52 -20.38
C MET A 1 0.93 -16.70 -18.91
N ARG A 2 1.93 -15.97 -18.42
CA ARG A 2 2.29 -16.01 -17.00
C ARG A 2 1.45 -14.95 -16.29
N PHE A 3 0.50 -15.38 -15.46
CA PHE A 3 -0.22 -14.46 -14.59
C PHE A 3 0.76 -14.00 -13.52
N LEU A 4 1.16 -12.73 -13.59
CA LEU A 4 1.80 -12.09 -12.46
C LEU A 4 0.74 -11.97 -11.36
N PRO A 5 1.08 -12.32 -10.10
CA PRO A 5 0.18 -12.07 -8.99
C PRO A 5 -0.16 -10.58 -8.96
N ARG A 6 -1.43 -10.28 -8.70
CA ARG A 6 -1.90 -8.90 -8.55
C ARG A 6 -1.10 -8.24 -7.42
N TYR A 7 -0.66 -7.01 -7.64
CA TYR A 7 0.05 -6.23 -6.64
C TYR A 7 -0.35 -4.78 -6.82
N SER A 8 -0.67 -4.11 -5.73
CA SER A 8 -0.85 -2.65 -5.75
C SER A 8 0.21 -2.00 -4.89
N LEU A 9 0.73 -0.89 -5.38
CA LEU A 9 1.84 -0.16 -4.79
C LEU A 9 1.56 1.33 -4.90
N VAL A 10 1.65 2.01 -3.76
CA VAL A 10 1.74 3.46 -3.69
C VAL A 10 3.14 3.80 -3.20
N VAL A 11 3.83 4.71 -3.88
CA VAL A 11 5.12 5.25 -3.45
C VAL A 11 5.05 6.76 -3.39
N GLU A 12 5.64 7.33 -2.35
CA GLU A 12 5.93 8.75 -2.29
C GLU A 12 7.37 8.99 -2.70
N LEU A 13 7.54 9.89 -3.66
CA LEU A 13 8.83 10.28 -4.19
C LEU A 13 9.13 11.74 -3.83
N HIS A 14 10.35 12.00 -3.38
CA HIS A 14 10.91 13.35 -3.29
C HIS A 14 11.64 13.75 -4.57
N ASP A 15 12.17 14.98 -4.57
CA ASP A 15 13.07 15.49 -5.59
C ASP A 15 14.19 14.49 -5.92
N GLY A 16 14.46 14.31 -7.21
CA GLY A 16 15.44 13.32 -7.69
C GLY A 16 14.91 11.88 -7.73
N GLY A 17 13.63 11.64 -7.46
CA GLY A 17 13.00 10.32 -7.56
C GLY A 17 13.30 9.40 -6.38
N VAL A 18 13.70 9.98 -5.23
CA VAL A 18 13.97 9.22 -4.00
C VAL A 18 12.65 8.78 -3.39
N CYS A 19 12.45 7.46 -3.25
CA CYS A 19 11.31 6.91 -2.53
C CYS A 19 11.48 7.09 -1.02
N VAL A 20 10.51 7.74 -0.37
CA VAL A 20 10.54 7.99 1.09
C VAL A 20 9.49 7.22 1.87
N ARG A 21 8.38 6.83 1.23
CA ARG A 21 7.33 6.00 1.82
C ARG A 21 6.78 5.08 0.75
N SER A 22 6.40 3.86 1.14
CA SER A 22 5.70 2.93 0.27
C SER A 22 4.60 2.20 1.02
N PHE A 23 3.48 1.97 0.33
CA PHE A 23 2.34 1.23 0.84
C PHE A 23 2.00 0.10 -0.13
N HIS A 24 1.70 -1.07 0.42
CA HIS A 24 1.59 -2.30 -0.35
C HIS A 24 0.26 -2.97 -0.08
N ASP A 25 -0.41 -3.40 -1.15
CA ASP A 25 -1.53 -4.35 -1.09
C ASP A 25 -1.13 -5.60 -1.90
N PRO A 26 -0.38 -6.53 -1.28
CA PRO A 26 -0.04 -7.81 -1.91
C PRO A 26 -1.32 -8.58 -2.28
N GLY A 27 -1.44 -8.99 -3.54
CA GLY A 27 -2.65 -9.65 -4.04
C GLY A 27 -3.71 -8.67 -4.56
N GLY A 28 -3.58 -7.36 -4.29
CA GLY A 28 -4.55 -6.36 -4.72
C GLY A 28 -5.95 -6.67 -4.19
N ALA A 29 -6.05 -7.01 -2.90
CA ALA A 29 -7.28 -7.46 -2.26
C ALA A 29 -8.22 -6.29 -1.92
N VAL A 30 -7.67 -5.12 -1.60
CA VAL A 30 -8.42 -3.96 -1.10
C VAL A 30 -8.34 -2.76 -2.04
N ALA A 31 -7.18 -2.50 -2.63
CA ALA A 31 -6.94 -1.32 -3.45
C ALA A 31 -6.18 -1.72 -4.73
N ALA A 32 -6.77 -2.55 -5.58
CA ALA A 32 -6.15 -2.95 -6.84
C ALA A 32 -6.17 -1.85 -7.91
N HIS A 33 -5.15 -1.83 -8.77
CA HIS A 33 -5.06 -0.93 -9.92
C HIS A 33 -5.16 0.54 -9.53
N VAL A 34 -4.47 0.94 -8.46
CA VAL A 34 -4.43 2.35 -8.02
C VAL A 34 -3.87 3.20 -9.15
N SER A 35 -4.64 4.23 -9.53
CA SER A 35 -4.27 5.18 -10.57
C SER A 35 -3.93 6.56 -10.01
N GLU A 36 -4.47 6.88 -8.83
CA GLU A 36 -4.32 8.18 -8.20
C GLU A 36 -4.33 8.05 -6.68
N VAL A 37 -3.62 8.97 -6.03
CA VAL A 37 -3.50 9.06 -4.58
C VAL A 37 -3.62 10.51 -4.17
N HIS A 38 -4.45 10.77 -3.18
CA HIS A 38 -4.57 12.08 -2.57
C HIS A 38 -4.42 11.97 -1.05
N GLU A 39 -3.44 12.67 -0.48
CA GLU A 39 -3.29 12.77 0.97
C GLU A 39 -4.08 13.98 1.50
N HIS A 40 -4.99 13.72 2.44
CA HIS A 40 -5.78 14.78 3.08
C HIS A 40 -6.12 14.40 4.52
N GLN A 41 -5.83 15.30 5.47
CA GLN A 41 -6.12 15.15 6.90
C GLN A 41 -5.66 13.80 7.49
N GLY A 42 -4.41 13.41 7.22
CA GLY A 42 -3.84 12.17 7.77
C GLY A 42 -4.39 10.89 7.15
N SER A 43 -4.96 10.96 5.95
CA SER A 43 -5.45 9.80 5.22
C SER A 43 -5.05 9.86 3.75
N LEU A 44 -4.76 8.71 3.17
CA LEU A 44 -4.64 8.55 1.72
C LEU A 44 -5.98 8.10 1.14
N TYR A 45 -6.44 8.80 0.11
CA TYR A 45 -7.57 8.42 -0.72
C TYR A 45 -7.03 7.86 -2.03
N LEU A 46 -7.35 6.60 -2.31
CA LEU A 46 -6.81 5.82 -3.42
C LEU A 46 -7.91 5.62 -4.47
N GLY A 47 -7.72 6.25 -5.61
CA GLY A 47 -8.61 6.09 -6.76
C GLY A 47 -8.12 4.99 -7.70
N SER A 48 -9.07 4.33 -8.36
CA SER A 48 -8.83 3.30 -9.37
C SER A 48 -9.85 3.46 -10.48
N PHE A 49 -9.42 3.33 -11.73
CA PHE A 49 -10.32 3.34 -12.88
C PHE A 49 -11.26 2.13 -12.95
N SER A 50 -11.01 1.10 -12.14
CA SER A 50 -11.73 -0.18 -12.20
C SER A 50 -12.51 -0.52 -10.92
N ALA A 51 -12.17 0.10 -9.79
CA ALA A 51 -12.86 -0.16 -8.53
C ALA A 51 -14.18 0.64 -8.47
N PRO A 52 -15.28 0.06 -7.96
CA PRO A 52 -16.54 0.77 -7.74
C PRO A 52 -16.55 1.57 -6.42
N TYR A 53 -15.36 1.89 -5.88
CA TYR A 53 -15.17 2.59 -4.62
C TYR A 53 -13.86 3.38 -4.63
N VAL A 54 -13.72 4.31 -3.69
CA VAL A 54 -12.45 4.96 -3.34
C VAL A 54 -11.95 4.33 -2.04
N ALA A 55 -10.76 3.74 -2.06
CA ALA A 55 -10.17 3.17 -0.86
C ALA A 55 -9.55 4.28 0.00
N LYS A 56 -9.60 4.11 1.32
CA LYS A 56 -9.02 5.05 2.28
C LYS A 56 -8.04 4.30 3.17
N LEU A 57 -6.80 4.80 3.26
CA LEU A 57 -5.81 4.34 4.23
C LEU A 57 -5.61 5.43 5.29
N ASP A 58 -5.78 5.06 6.56
CA ASP A 58 -5.48 5.94 7.68
C ASP A 58 -3.98 5.90 7.97
N LEU A 59 -3.33 7.07 7.99
CA LEU A 59 -1.89 7.18 8.25
C LEU A 59 -1.57 7.32 9.75
N SER A 60 -2.58 7.46 10.60
CA SER A 60 -2.42 7.49 12.06
C SER A 60 -2.32 6.10 12.67
N GLU A 61 -2.80 5.07 11.95
CA GLU A 61 -2.57 3.69 12.34
C GLU A 61 -1.16 3.29 11.90
N PRO A 62 -0.25 2.92 12.83
CA PRO A 62 1.04 2.40 12.44
C PRO A 62 0.82 1.15 11.59
N ASP A 63 1.70 0.98 10.60
CA ASP A 63 1.73 -0.19 9.74
C ASP A 63 1.64 -1.44 10.62
N ARG A 64 0.49 -2.14 10.60
CA ARG A 64 0.35 -3.43 11.27
C ARG A 64 1.14 -4.43 10.44
N ALA A 65 2.46 -4.36 10.56
CA ALA A 65 3.35 -5.42 10.14
C ALA A 65 2.83 -6.73 10.73
N GLU A 66 2.83 -7.76 9.89
CA GLU A 66 2.27 -9.08 10.17
C GLU A 66 2.59 -9.59 11.58
N PRO A 67 1.63 -10.26 12.27
CA PRO A 67 1.87 -10.90 13.54
C PRO A 67 2.59 -12.24 13.33
N ASP A 68 3.79 -12.27 12.72
CA ASP A 68 4.65 -13.46 12.78
C ASP A 68 6.12 -13.18 12.37
N ARG A 69 6.85 -12.49 13.25
CA ARG A 69 8.29 -12.74 13.41
C ARG A 69 8.57 -13.03 14.86
N ALA A 70 8.09 -14.17 15.34
CA ALA A 70 8.77 -14.81 16.46
C ALA A 70 10.20 -15.12 16.00
N GLU A 71 11.19 -14.40 16.55
CA GLU A 71 12.57 -14.89 16.49
C GLU A 71 12.56 -16.30 17.11
N PRO A 72 13.04 -17.34 16.42
CA PRO A 72 13.22 -18.61 17.07
C PRO A 72 14.29 -18.40 18.14
N ASP A 73 13.88 -18.67 19.37
CA ASP A 73 14.66 -18.71 20.59
C ASP A 73 16.11 -19.16 20.29
N ARG A 74 17.07 -18.25 20.50
CA ARG A 74 18.49 -18.60 20.43
C ARG A 74 18.81 -19.42 21.67
N ALA A 75 18.70 -20.74 21.52
CA ALA A 75 19.27 -21.74 22.42
C ALA A 75 20.80 -21.60 22.53
#